data_AF-A0A7W4EVI4-F1
#
_entry.id   AF-A0A7W4EVI4-F1
#
_cell.length_a   1.000
_cell.length_b   1.000
_cell.length_c   1.000
_cell.angle_alpha   90.00
_cell.angle_beta   90.00
_cell.angle_gamma   90.00
#
_symmetry.space_group_name_H-M   'P 1'
#
loop_
_entity.id
_entity.type
_entity.pdbx_description
1 polymer ?
#
loop_
_entity_poly.entity_id
_entity_poly.type
_entity_poly.pdbx_seq_one_letter_code
_entity_poly.pdbx_strand_id
1 'polypeptide(L)'
;NVGIWGEGALFIPSEVVVRPTATVRSPLGTLTPTLPDTTVLSASPYAKYTFGLDYTFPVNLYMNVQYAHGFAHEAGSDNLTDWLAWVLEWKSPAERWKVALLNGTVQVKDFNRLKACSTIFWLPEVAWLPIDGLEVKVGAHAIFAGVDSPFRPVRKNGDLYLQVGYAF
;
A
#
# COMPACT_ATOMS: atom_id res chain seq x y z
N ASN A 1 11.66 -3.10 24.34
CA ASN A 1 12.64 -3.54 23.34
C ASN A 1 12.42 -2.68 22.10
N VAL A 2 13.48 -2.20 21.44
CA VAL A 2 13.39 -1.36 20.23
C VAL A 2 13.91 -2.20 19.07
N GLY A 3 13.09 -2.42 18.05
CA GLY A 3 13.53 -2.99 16.79
C GLY A 3 13.84 -1.88 15.78
N ILE A 4 14.96 -1.99 15.07
CA ILE A 4 15.31 -1.14 13.94
C ILE A 4 15.80 -2.06 12.83
N TRP A 5 15.30 -1.87 11.62
CA TRP A 5 15.65 -2.71 10.48
C TRP A 5 15.52 -1.93 9.17
N GLY A 6 16.14 -2.46 8.12
CA GLY A 6 16.01 -1.89 6.78
C GLY A 6 16.60 -2.80 5.72
N GLU A 7 16.09 -2.65 4.50
CA GLU A 7 16.45 -3.46 3.35
C GLU A 7 16.51 -2.57 2.10
N GLY A 8 17.30 -2.96 1.10
CA GLY A 8 17.42 -2.22 -0.14
C GLY A 8 17.83 -3.11 -1.30
N ALA A 9 17.42 -2.72 -2.51
CA ALA A 9 17.72 -3.43 -3.75
C ALA A 9 17.93 -2.45 -4.90
N LEU A 10 18.93 -2.74 -5.74
CA LEU A 10 19.18 -2.04 -7.00
C LEU A 10 18.56 -2.85 -8.15
N PHE A 11 17.75 -2.18 -8.96
CA PHE A 11 17.11 -2.76 -10.14
C PHE A 11 17.79 -2.22 -11.40
N ILE A 12 18.20 -3.13 -12.29
CA ILE A 12 18.83 -2.81 -13.58
C ILE A 12 17.92 -3.38 -14.68
N PRO A 13 16.89 -2.63 -15.10
CA PRO A 13 15.93 -3.12 -16.08
C PRO A 13 16.47 -3.08 -17.51
N SER A 14 15.91 -3.92 -18.38
CA SER A 14 15.97 -3.71 -19.82
C SER A 14 14.77 -2.88 -20.26
N GLU A 15 14.91 -2.09 -21.33
CA GLU A 15 13.81 -1.30 -21.85
C GLU A 15 12.64 -2.19 -22.31
N VAL A 16 11.42 -1.83 -21.89
CA VAL A 16 10.19 -2.51 -22.32
C VAL A 16 9.32 -1.51 -23.06
N VAL A 17 9.13 -1.78 -24.35
CA VAL A 17 8.27 -0.99 -25.24
C VAL A 17 7.04 -1.79 -25.63
N VAL A 18 5.87 -1.22 -25.38
CA VAL A 18 4.60 -1.77 -25.87
C VAL A 18 4.32 -1.18 -27.25
N ARG A 19 4.10 -2.08 -28.22
CA ARG A 19 3.73 -1.74 -29.60
C ARG A 19 2.26 -2.10 -29.83
N PRO A 20 1.33 -1.18 -29.56
CA PRO A 20 -0.09 -1.47 -29.73
C PRO A 20 -0.39 -1.72 -31.21
N THR A 21 -1.16 -2.77 -31.49
CA THR A 21 -1.65 -3.07 -32.84
C THR A 21 -3.17 -3.05 -32.82
N ALA A 22 -3.77 -2.39 -33.80
CA ALA A 22 -5.20 -2.40 -34.01
C ALA A 22 -5.49 -2.84 -35.44
N THR A 23 -6.55 -3.62 -35.61
CA THR A 23 -7.03 -4.06 -36.91
C THR A 23 -8.53 -3.85 -36.97
N VAL A 24 -8.97 -3.01 -37.89
CA VAL A 24 -10.38 -2.72 -38.14
C VAL A 24 -10.80 -3.45 -39.40
N ARG A 25 -11.66 -4.46 -39.25
CA ARG A 25 -12.25 -5.19 -40.37
C ARG A 25 -13.58 -4.54 -40.75
N SER A 26 -13.72 -4.20 -42.02
CA SER A 26 -14.96 -3.64 -42.58
C SER A 26 -15.31 -4.31 -43.92
N PRO A 27 -16.55 -4.17 -44.41
CA PRO A 27 -16.94 -4.66 -45.74
C PRO A 27 -16.12 -4.04 -46.89
N LEU A 28 -15.48 -2.88 -46.65
CA LEU A 28 -14.63 -2.18 -47.62
C LEU A 28 -13.16 -2.63 -47.56
N GLY A 29 -12.81 -3.55 -46.65
CA GLY A 29 -11.45 -4.05 -46.46
C GLY A 29 -10.98 -4.00 -45.01
N THR A 30 -9.73 -4.42 -44.80
CA THR A 30 -9.07 -4.40 -43.49
C THR A 30 -8.13 -3.20 -43.40
N LEU A 31 -8.27 -2.40 -42.35
CA LEU A 31 -7.40 -1.27 -42.03
C LEU A 31 -6.56 -1.63 -40.80
N THR A 32 -5.25 -1.38 -40.86
CA THR A 32 -4.32 -1.59 -39.75
C THR A 32 -3.62 -0.25 -39.45
N PRO A 33 -4.21 0.61 -38.59
CA PRO A 33 -3.58 1.88 -38.26
C PRO A 33 -2.28 1.67 -37.47
N THR A 34 -1.26 2.46 -37.79
CA THR A 34 -0.02 2.54 -36.98
C THR A 34 -0.31 3.33 -35.71
N LEU A 35 -0.17 2.69 -34.56
CA LEU A 35 -0.30 3.32 -33.25
C LEU A 35 1.10 3.63 -32.71
N PRO A 36 1.27 4.71 -31.92
CA PRO A 36 2.56 5.05 -31.35
C PRO A 36 3.01 4.01 -30.33
N ASP A 37 4.31 3.67 -30.39
CA ASP A 37 4.98 2.88 -29.37
C ASP A 37 4.95 3.62 -28.02
N THR A 38 4.84 2.87 -26.93
CA THR A 38 4.89 3.42 -25.56
C THR A 38 5.93 2.68 -24.74
N THR A 39 6.95 3.39 -24.25
CA THR A 39 7.91 2.83 -23.29
C THR A 39 7.25 2.73 -21.92
N VAL A 40 7.13 1.51 -21.40
CA VAL A 40 6.52 1.22 -20.09
C VAL A 40 7.57 1.10 -18.99
N LEU A 41 8.80 0.72 -19.37
CA LEU A 41 9.94 0.65 -18.46
C LEU A 41 11.19 1.11 -19.22
N SER A 42 11.86 2.15 -18.73
CA SER A 42 13.15 2.59 -19.26
C SER A 42 14.27 1.66 -18.78
N ALA A 43 15.40 1.66 -19.50
CA ALA A 43 16.60 0.92 -19.08
C ALA A 43 17.38 1.62 -17.93
N SER A 44 16.80 2.66 -17.31
CA SER A 44 17.45 3.41 -16.25
C SER A 44 17.46 2.61 -14.94
N PRO A 45 18.63 2.39 -14.32
CA PRO A 45 18.68 1.75 -13.00
C PRO A 45 17.94 2.58 -11.94
N TYR A 46 17.32 1.91 -10.98
CA TYR A 46 16.63 2.55 -9.86
C TYR A 46 16.76 1.71 -8.58
N ALA A 47 16.71 2.35 -7.43
CA ALA A 47 16.80 1.68 -6.14
C ALA A 47 15.43 1.68 -5.44
N LYS A 48 15.14 0.58 -4.74
CA LYS A 48 14.05 0.54 -3.76
C LYS A 48 14.64 0.22 -2.41
N TYR A 49 14.04 0.76 -1.36
CA TYR A 49 14.50 0.51 0.00
C TYR A 49 13.38 0.72 1.00
N THR A 50 13.52 0.09 2.15
CA THR A 50 12.62 0.22 3.28
C THR A 50 13.40 0.33 4.57
N PHE A 51 12.84 1.08 5.51
CA PHE A 51 13.35 1.23 6.86
C PHE A 51 12.18 1.14 7.82
N GLY A 52 12.37 0.48 8.94
CA GLY A 52 11.34 0.37 9.95
C GLY A 52 11.88 0.40 11.37
N LEU A 53 10.98 0.77 12.27
CA LEU A 53 11.19 0.79 13.69
C LEU A 53 9.96 0.25 14.40
N ASP A 54 10.17 -0.49 15.47
CA ASP A 54 9.09 -0.89 16.37
C ASP A 54 9.48 -0.72 17.85
N TYR A 55 8.46 -0.47 18.66
CA TYR A 55 8.61 -0.31 20.10
C TYR A 55 7.32 -0.70 20.83
N THR A 56 7.48 -1.38 21.96
CA THR A 56 6.39 -1.63 22.91
C THR A 56 6.59 -0.78 24.16
N PHE A 57 5.66 0.13 24.40
CA PHE A 57 5.61 0.97 25.61
C PHE A 57 5.10 0.16 26.80
N PRO A 58 5.49 0.52 28.05
CA PRO A 58 5.05 -0.17 29.27
C PRO A 58 3.53 -0.22 29.50
N VAL A 59 2.77 0.65 28.82
CA VAL A 59 1.30 0.71 28.91
C VAL A 59 0.60 -0.24 27.93
N ASN A 60 1.28 -1.31 27.50
CA ASN A 60 0.81 -2.27 26.49
C ASN A 60 0.44 -1.63 25.15
N LEU A 61 1.11 -0.53 24.80
CA LEU A 61 0.98 0.11 23.51
C LEU A 61 2.14 -0.33 22.63
N TYR A 62 1.84 -0.97 21.51
CA TYR A 62 2.79 -1.32 20.47
C TYR A 62 2.72 -0.29 19.35
N MET A 63 3.88 0.18 18.91
CA MET A 63 4.03 1.04 17.76
C MET A 63 5.00 0.40 16.78
N ASN A 64 4.61 0.37 15.50
CA ASN A 64 5.50 0.06 14.38
C ASN A 64 5.35 1.18 13.36
N VAL A 65 6.47 1.63 12.80
CA VAL A 65 6.50 2.59 11.70
C VAL A 65 7.46 2.06 10.65
N GLN A 66 7.03 2.03 9.40
CA GLN A 66 7.81 1.56 8.27
C GLN A 66 7.68 2.55 7.13
N TYR A 67 8.81 2.98 6.59
CA TYR A 67 8.89 3.75 5.36
C TYR A 67 9.42 2.86 4.23
N ALA A 68 8.89 3.03 3.03
CA ALA A 68 9.38 2.36 1.82
C ALA A 68 9.40 3.34 0.65
N HIS A 69 10.52 3.41 -0.05
CA HIS A 69 10.64 4.07 -1.34
C HIS A 69 10.53 3.00 -2.43
N GLY A 70 9.43 3.02 -3.19
CA GLY A 70 9.13 2.02 -4.19
C GLY A 70 8.49 0.76 -3.62
N PHE A 71 7.19 0.56 -3.86
CA PHE A 71 6.51 -0.68 -3.48
C PHE A 71 6.81 -1.82 -4.46
N ALA A 72 6.52 -3.07 -4.08
CA ALA A 72 6.87 -4.26 -4.87
C ALA A 72 6.41 -4.21 -6.34
N HIS A 73 5.19 -3.69 -6.59
CA HIS A 73 4.58 -3.61 -7.93
C HIS A 73 5.06 -2.41 -8.77
N GLU A 74 5.78 -1.45 -8.19
CA GLU A 74 6.22 -0.23 -8.89
C GLU A 74 7.51 -0.51 -9.69
N ALA A 75 7.68 0.08 -10.86
CA ALA A 75 8.87 -0.14 -11.68
C ALA A 75 9.24 1.10 -12.51
N GLY A 76 10.55 1.35 -12.63
CA GLY A 76 11.11 2.53 -13.26
C GLY A 76 11.27 3.69 -12.29
N SER A 77 12.34 4.46 -12.44
CA SER A 77 12.70 5.59 -11.57
C SER A 77 11.57 6.60 -11.38
N ASP A 78 10.78 6.83 -12.44
CA ASP A 78 9.80 7.91 -12.48
C ASP A 78 8.42 7.48 -11.92
N ASN A 79 8.28 6.20 -11.59
CA ASN A 79 7.03 5.60 -11.11
C ASN A 79 7.10 5.13 -9.66
N LEU A 80 8.25 5.24 -9.00
CA LEU A 80 8.37 4.90 -7.59
C LEU A 80 7.61 5.92 -6.75
N THR A 81 6.88 5.44 -5.75
CA THR A 81 6.23 6.31 -4.78
C THR A 81 6.70 5.99 -3.37
N ASP A 82 6.47 6.93 -2.47
CA ASP A 82 6.90 6.86 -1.08
C ASP A 82 5.74 6.41 -0.21
N TRP A 83 6.02 5.42 0.63
CA TRP A 83 5.03 4.79 1.49
C TRP A 83 5.47 4.93 2.93
N LEU A 84 4.53 5.30 3.80
CA LEU A 84 4.72 5.28 5.24
C LEU A 84 3.55 4.48 5.84
N ALA A 85 3.84 3.31 6.38
CA ALA A 85 2.90 2.47 7.11
C ALA A 85 3.16 2.57 8.61
N TRP A 86 2.10 2.49 9.40
CA TRP A 86 2.23 2.43 10.84
C TRP A 86 1.14 1.60 11.50
N VAL A 87 1.53 1.01 12.62
CA VAL A 87 0.63 0.32 13.55
C VAL A 87 0.74 1.02 14.89
N LEU A 88 -0.41 1.28 15.50
CA LEU A 88 -0.55 1.74 16.87
C LEU A 88 -1.60 0.88 17.55
N GLU A 89 -1.17 -0.18 18.20
CA GLU A 89 -2.03 -1.18 18.82
C GLU A 89 -1.88 -1.14 20.33
N TRP A 90 -2.98 -0.95 21.05
CA TRP A 90 -3.03 -1.13 22.49
C TRP A 90 -3.63 -2.49 22.85
N LYS A 91 -3.06 -3.17 23.84
CA LYS A 91 -3.61 -4.40 24.43
C LYS A 91 -4.04 -4.20 25.87
N SER A 92 -5.17 -4.79 26.26
CA SER A 92 -5.55 -4.83 27.67
C SER A 92 -4.55 -5.66 28.50
N PRO A 93 -4.42 -5.43 29.82
CA PRO A 93 -3.49 -6.19 30.66
C PRO A 93 -3.68 -7.71 30.65
N ALA A 94 -4.92 -8.16 30.44
CA ALA A 94 -5.24 -9.59 30.29
C ALA A 94 -5.15 -10.08 28.83
N GLU A 95 -4.71 -9.22 27.91
CA GLU A 95 -4.64 -9.46 26.46
C GLU A 95 -5.96 -9.89 25.81
N ARG A 96 -7.09 -9.61 26.48
CA ARG A 96 -8.44 -9.94 25.99
C ARG A 96 -8.99 -8.95 24.97
N TRP A 97 -8.34 -7.78 24.84
CA TRP A 97 -8.73 -6.72 23.92
C TRP A 97 -7.50 -6.20 23.21
N LYS A 98 -7.63 -5.98 21.90
CA LYS A 98 -6.65 -5.25 21.08
C LYS A 98 -7.39 -4.09 20.40
N VAL A 99 -6.82 -2.90 20.46
CA VAL A 99 -7.43 -1.68 19.92
C VAL A 99 -6.40 -0.99 19.05
N ALA A 100 -6.71 -0.83 17.76
CA ALA A 100 -5.79 -0.29 16.77
C ALA A 100 -6.52 0.70 15.84
N LEU A 101 -7.12 1.74 16.44
CA LEU A 101 -7.99 2.69 15.74
C LEU A 101 -7.23 3.66 14.82
N LEU A 102 -5.93 3.81 15.01
CA LEU A 102 -5.11 4.76 14.24
C LEU A 102 -4.22 4.07 13.21
N ASN A 103 -4.34 2.76 13.01
CA ASN A 103 -3.54 2.05 12.01
C ASN A 103 -3.78 2.61 10.62
N GLY A 104 -2.71 2.65 9.83
CA GLY A 104 -2.82 3.18 8.50
C GLY A 104 -1.56 3.09 7.67
N THR A 105 -1.71 3.56 6.44
CA THR A 105 -0.60 3.74 5.51
C THR A 105 -0.88 4.97 4.68
N VAL A 106 0.15 5.77 4.40
CA VAL A 106 0.08 6.85 3.44
C VAL A 106 1.02 6.54 2.27
N GLN A 107 0.50 6.74 1.07
CA GLN A 107 1.26 6.73 -0.17
C GLN A 107 1.41 8.17 -0.65
N VAL A 108 2.59 8.55 -1.12
CA VAL A 108 2.93 9.89 -1.60
C VAL A 108 3.69 9.75 -2.90
N LYS A 109 3.12 10.27 -3.99
CA LYS A 109 3.79 10.32 -5.30
C LYS A 109 4.70 11.54 -5.46
N ASP A 110 4.33 12.67 -4.86
CA ASP A 110 5.07 13.94 -4.99
C ASP A 110 4.91 14.78 -3.72
N PHE A 111 6.02 15.00 -3.02
CA PHE A 111 6.07 15.79 -1.78
C PHE A 111 5.80 17.28 -2.00
N ASN A 112 5.97 17.82 -3.21
CA ASN A 112 5.62 19.22 -3.49
C ASN A 112 4.10 19.40 -3.63
N ARG A 113 3.35 18.31 -3.83
CA ARG A 113 1.91 18.30 -4.11
C ARG A 113 1.15 17.33 -3.20
N LEU A 114 1.53 17.23 -1.93
CA LEU A 114 1.01 16.25 -0.95
C LEU A 114 -0.51 16.05 -1.02
N LYS A 115 -1.31 17.13 -0.95
CA LYS A 115 -2.78 17.02 -0.94
C LYS A 115 -3.35 16.40 -2.23
N ALA A 116 -2.74 16.67 -3.37
CA ALA A 116 -3.19 16.14 -4.66
C ALA A 116 -2.64 14.73 -4.93
N CYS A 117 -1.41 14.46 -4.48
CA CYS A 117 -0.61 13.30 -4.85
C CYS A 117 -0.47 12.24 -3.73
N SER A 118 -1.26 12.33 -2.66
CA SER A 118 -1.22 11.35 -1.56
C SER A 118 -2.49 10.51 -1.47
N THR A 119 -2.37 9.35 -0.82
CA THR A 119 -3.50 8.52 -0.40
C THR A 119 -3.29 8.00 0.99
N ILE A 120 -4.29 8.20 1.84
CA ILE A 120 -4.34 7.63 3.18
C ILE A 120 -5.24 6.41 3.14
N PHE A 121 -4.69 5.27 3.54
CA PHE A 121 -5.42 4.06 3.91
C PHE A 121 -5.54 4.07 5.43
N TRP A 122 -6.75 4.19 5.94
CA TRP A 122 -7.04 4.15 7.37
C TRP A 122 -7.74 2.84 7.71
N LEU A 123 -7.18 2.09 8.66
CA LEU A 123 -7.58 0.73 9.00
C LEU A 123 -7.89 0.58 10.50
N PRO A 124 -8.92 1.26 11.04
CA PRO A 124 -9.28 1.12 12.44
C PRO A 124 -9.81 -0.29 12.73
N GLU A 125 -9.30 -0.92 13.79
CA GLU A 125 -9.72 -2.26 14.21
C GLU A 125 -9.84 -2.35 15.74
N VAL A 126 -10.79 -3.16 16.21
CA VAL A 126 -10.87 -3.66 17.58
C VAL A 126 -11.04 -5.18 17.54
N ALA A 127 -10.21 -5.88 18.31
CA ALA A 127 -10.28 -7.33 18.50
C ALA A 127 -10.63 -7.69 19.94
N TRP A 128 -11.45 -8.71 20.11
CA TRP A 128 -11.82 -9.32 21.38
C TRP A 128 -11.43 -10.80 21.38
N LEU A 129 -10.75 -11.23 22.43
CA LEU A 129 -10.28 -12.60 22.63
C LEU A 129 -11.00 -13.21 23.82
N PRO A 130 -12.28 -13.63 23.69
CA PRO A 130 -13.10 -14.09 24.81
C PRO A 130 -12.51 -15.29 25.55
N ILE A 131 -11.96 -16.23 24.78
CA ILE A 131 -11.29 -17.44 25.25
C ILE A 131 -10.03 -17.64 24.43
N ASP A 132 -9.14 -18.46 24.94
CA ASP A 132 -7.90 -18.77 24.24
C ASP A 132 -8.22 -19.52 22.94
N GLY A 133 -7.55 -19.13 21.87
CA GLY A 133 -7.80 -19.64 20.52
C GLY A 133 -8.97 -18.97 19.78
N LEU A 134 -9.87 -18.21 20.41
CA LEU A 134 -10.96 -17.50 19.73
C LEU A 134 -10.68 -15.99 19.64
N GLU A 135 -10.72 -15.45 18.43
CA GLU A 135 -10.57 -14.01 18.16
C GLU A 135 -11.74 -13.49 17.32
N VAL A 136 -12.39 -12.43 17.80
CA VAL A 136 -13.47 -11.73 17.10
C VAL A 136 -13.00 -10.30 16.84
N LYS A 137 -12.98 -9.88 15.58
CA LYS A 137 -12.54 -8.55 15.18
C LYS A 137 -13.61 -7.79 14.44
N VAL A 138 -13.72 -6.51 14.73
CA VAL A 138 -14.50 -5.56 13.94
C VAL A 138 -13.57 -4.44 13.49
N GLY A 139 -13.70 -4.03 12.25
CA GLY A 139 -12.91 -2.93 11.72
C GLY A 139 -13.51 -2.32 10.48
N ALA A 140 -12.76 -1.36 9.93
CA ALA A 140 -13.11 -0.68 8.71
C ALA A 140 -11.90 -0.54 7.79
N HIS A 141 -12.16 -0.43 6.50
CA HIS A 141 -11.21 0.10 5.54
C HIS A 141 -11.73 1.43 5.05
N ALA A 142 -10.91 2.49 5.13
CA ALA A 142 -11.22 3.79 4.55
C ALA A 142 -10.06 4.29 3.71
N ILE A 143 -10.37 4.82 2.53
CA ILE A 143 -9.37 5.30 1.56
C ILE A 143 -9.64 6.76 1.25
N PHE A 144 -8.67 7.63 1.52
CA PHE A 144 -8.74 9.05 1.19
C PHE A 144 -7.64 9.36 0.18
N ALA A 145 -8.02 9.43 -1.11
CA ALA A 145 -7.07 9.69 -2.18
C ALA A 145 -7.23 11.11 -2.76
N GLY A 146 -6.09 11.77 -2.96
CA GLY A 146 -6.00 13.03 -3.69
C GLY A 146 -6.38 12.90 -5.16
N VAL A 147 -6.57 14.05 -5.82
CA VAL A 147 -7.05 14.11 -7.22
C VAL A 147 -6.05 13.53 -8.23
N ASP A 148 -4.77 13.51 -7.92
CA ASP A 148 -3.71 13.01 -8.81
C ASP A 148 -3.09 11.70 -8.29
N SER A 149 -3.68 11.11 -7.25
CA SER A 149 -3.23 9.83 -6.72
C SER A 149 -3.57 8.67 -7.66
N PRO A 150 -2.69 7.67 -7.80
CA PRO A 150 -2.99 6.39 -8.45
C PRO A 150 -4.25 5.70 -7.90
N PHE A 151 -4.56 5.90 -6.62
CA PHE A 151 -5.69 5.28 -5.93
C PHE A 151 -6.99 6.10 -5.99
N ARG A 152 -7.01 7.20 -6.75
CA ARG A 152 -8.24 8.00 -6.95
C ARG A 152 -9.47 7.18 -7.38
N PRO A 153 -9.37 6.17 -8.27
CA PRO A 153 -10.53 5.38 -8.68
C PRO A 153 -11.23 4.67 -7.50
N VAL A 154 -10.47 4.27 -6.48
CA VAL A 154 -10.97 3.48 -5.33
C VAL A 154 -11.21 4.33 -4.07
N ARG A 155 -11.11 5.65 -4.15
CA ARG A 155 -11.26 6.58 -3.00
C ARG A 155 -12.61 6.53 -2.27
N LYS A 156 -13.59 5.81 -2.81
CA LYS A 156 -14.92 5.62 -2.19
C LYS A 156 -15.15 4.17 -1.73
N ASN A 157 -14.17 3.29 -1.90
CA ASN A 157 -14.29 1.86 -1.63
C ASN A 157 -13.95 1.56 -0.17
N GLY A 158 -14.62 2.23 0.76
CA GLY A 158 -14.54 1.87 2.17
C GLY A 158 -15.53 0.76 2.51
N ASP A 159 -15.18 -0.06 3.49
CA ASP A 159 -16.06 -1.11 4.02
C ASP A 159 -15.93 -1.24 5.54
N LEU A 160 -16.89 -1.97 6.12
CA LEU A 160 -16.85 -2.46 7.48
C LEU A 160 -16.78 -3.98 7.41
N TYR A 161 -16.04 -4.60 8.33
CA TYR A 161 -15.94 -6.05 8.40
C TYR A 161 -16.10 -6.57 9.82
N LEU A 162 -16.51 -7.83 9.89
CA LEU A 162 -16.49 -8.67 11.08
C LEU A 162 -15.69 -9.93 10.71
N GLN A 163 -14.66 -10.24 11.48
CA GLN A 163 -13.85 -11.45 11.31
C GLN A 163 -13.92 -12.29 12.59
N VAL A 164 -14.08 -13.60 12.43
CA VAL A 164 -14.00 -14.58 13.53
C VAL A 164 -12.95 -15.61 13.17
N GLY A 165 -11.93 -15.76 14.00
CA GLY A 165 -10.87 -16.75 13.86
C GLY A 165 -10.84 -17.69 15.06
N TYR A 166 -10.63 -18.98 14.80
CA TYR A 166 -10.39 -19.97 15.84
C TYR A 166 -9.12 -20.78 15.53
N ALA A 167 -8.22 -20.89 16.50
CA ALA A 167 -7.00 -21.69 16.43
C ALA A 167 -7.10 -22.86 17.43
N PHE A 168 -6.78 -24.06 16.94
CA PHE A 168 -6.77 -25.33 17.68
C PHE A 168 -5.36 -25.77 18.06
#